data_AF-A0A661YA80-F1
#
_entry.id   AF-A0A661YA80-F1
#
_cell.length_a   1.000
_cell.length_b   1.000
_cell.length_c   1.000
_cell.angle_alpha   90.00
_cell.angle_beta   90.00
_cell.angle_gamma   90.00
#
_symmetry.space_group_name_H-M   'P 1'
#
loop_
_entity.id
_entity.type
_entity.pdbx_description
1 polymer ?
#
loop_
_entity_poly.entity_id
_entity_poly.type
_entity_poly.pdbx_seq_one_letter_code
_entity_poly.pdbx_strand_id
1 'polypeptide(L)'
;MKTKYIISILLLVMGMSTIGQTVYTPWGTPVDVTEPNEGDIDGRLYWENLRRGQWPNAEYHTTWPVYPLYPYLSSTFKFNCHGYAWHMFWFGEDDELDEPVKMTLAEAENYFDDPSFMECAQSEADIWWINGGSHSAVATDNPAFLKSKWADGPLATHRIAESPYPPNMSYTTFYKKCSYKITNTYDTDITLNFCAIHLHNSSVLNYVDLEIEYEKGVLIDGTFSTGTGATLYFYPD
;
A
#
# COMPACT_ATOMS: atom_id res chain seq x y z
N MET A 1 -44.79 -21.39 -50.64
CA MET A 1 -44.12 -21.56 -49.32
C MET A 1 -42.98 -20.55 -49.24
N LYS A 2 -42.96 -19.68 -48.22
CA LYS A 2 -41.87 -18.72 -47.99
C LYS A 2 -41.01 -19.24 -46.84
N THR A 3 -39.80 -19.68 -47.15
CA THR A 3 -38.82 -20.14 -46.15
C THR A 3 -38.26 -18.93 -45.41
N LYS A 4 -38.51 -18.84 -44.10
CA LYS A 4 -37.92 -17.82 -43.23
C LYS A 4 -36.56 -18.35 -42.75
N TYR A 5 -35.49 -17.64 -43.07
CA TYR A 5 -34.17 -17.89 -42.48
C TYR A 5 -34.07 -17.08 -41.19
N ILE A 6 -33.82 -17.77 -40.07
CA ILE A 6 -33.48 -17.13 -38.79
C ILE A 6 -31.96 -17.01 -38.78
N ILE A 7 -31.45 -15.79 -38.89
CA ILE A 7 -30.04 -15.48 -38.66
C ILE A 7 -29.89 -15.25 -37.16
N SER A 8 -29.40 -16.24 -36.43
CA SER A 8 -28.98 -16.07 -35.04
C SER A 8 -27.61 -15.40 -35.03
N ILE A 9 -27.58 -14.11 -34.67
CA ILE A 9 -26.35 -13.40 -34.36
C ILE A 9 -25.90 -13.88 -32.98
N LEU A 10 -24.87 -14.72 -32.93
CA LEU A 10 -24.22 -15.14 -31.70
C LEU A 10 -23.43 -13.92 -31.16
N LEU A 11 -24.02 -13.21 -30.21
CA LEU A 11 -23.34 -12.10 -29.53
C LEU A 11 -22.30 -12.71 -28.56
N LEU A 12 -21.04 -12.77 -28.99
CA LEU A 12 -19.95 -13.18 -28.12
C LEU A 12 -19.63 -12.02 -27.16
N VAL A 13 -20.23 -12.06 -25.96
CA VAL A 13 -19.85 -11.17 -24.87
C VAL A 13 -18.52 -11.68 -24.31
N MET A 14 -17.40 -11.13 -24.81
CA MET A 14 -16.10 -11.34 -24.18
C MET A 14 -16.09 -10.56 -22.87
N GLY A 15 -16.46 -11.24 -21.78
CA GLY A 15 -16.23 -10.71 -20.43
C GLY A 15 -14.73 -10.63 -20.20
N MET A 16 -14.19 -9.43 -20.10
CA MET A 16 -12.82 -9.24 -19.62
C MET A 16 -12.81 -9.65 -18.15
N SER A 17 -12.25 -10.82 -17.86
CA SER A 17 -11.91 -11.22 -16.49
C SER A 17 -10.74 -10.34 -16.05
N THR A 18 -10.96 -9.50 -15.04
CA THR A 18 -9.85 -8.93 -14.29
C THR A 18 -9.15 -10.06 -13.55
N ILE A 19 -7.84 -10.20 -13.72
CA ILE A 19 -7.05 -11.11 -12.90
C ILE A 19 -6.90 -10.43 -11.53
N GLY A 20 -7.54 -11.01 -10.52
CA GLY A 20 -7.32 -10.62 -9.13
C GLY A 20 -6.13 -11.40 -8.58
N GLN A 21 -5.33 -10.76 -7.75
CA GLN A 21 -4.26 -11.39 -6.95
C GLN A 21 -4.52 -11.09 -5.48
N THR A 22 -4.08 -11.97 -4.58
CA THR A 22 -4.19 -11.74 -3.13
C THR A 22 -2.81 -11.41 -2.59
N VAL A 23 -2.64 -10.20 -2.05
CA VAL A 23 -1.48 -9.79 -1.25
C VAL A 23 -1.79 -9.97 0.24
N TYR A 24 -0.80 -9.91 1.12
CA TYR A 24 -1.00 -10.09 2.55
C TYR A 24 -0.46 -8.90 3.34
N THR A 25 -1.21 -8.47 4.35
CA THR A 25 -0.72 -7.51 5.34
C THR A 25 0.41 -8.13 6.17
N PRO A 26 1.18 -7.32 6.93
CA PRO A 26 2.19 -7.83 7.85
C PRO A 26 1.62 -8.78 8.91
N TRP A 27 0.35 -8.61 9.26
CA TRP A 27 -0.41 -9.48 10.16
C TRP A 27 -0.96 -10.73 9.47
N GLY A 28 -0.71 -10.91 8.17
CA GLY A 28 -1.19 -12.05 7.39
C GLY A 28 -2.64 -11.93 6.93
N THR A 29 -3.27 -10.77 7.05
CA THR A 29 -4.62 -10.55 6.53
C THR A 29 -4.56 -10.53 5.00
N PRO A 30 -5.34 -11.37 4.30
CA PRO A 30 -5.38 -11.36 2.85
C PRO A 30 -6.09 -10.11 2.35
N VAL A 31 -5.54 -9.50 1.30
CA VAL A 31 -6.21 -8.42 0.58
C VAL A 31 -6.19 -8.70 -0.91
N ASP A 32 -7.38 -8.79 -1.47
CA ASP A 32 -7.57 -8.94 -2.89
C ASP A 32 -7.28 -7.60 -3.57
N VAL A 33 -6.42 -7.65 -4.58
CA VAL A 33 -6.03 -6.49 -5.37
C VAL A 33 -6.16 -6.85 -6.85
N THR A 34 -6.33 -5.84 -7.67
CA THR A 34 -6.50 -6.02 -9.12
C THR A 34 -5.28 -5.53 -9.86
N GLU A 35 -5.02 -6.10 -11.05
CA GLU A 35 -4.08 -5.46 -11.96
C GLU A 35 -4.67 -4.09 -12.41
N PRO A 36 -3.88 -3.02 -12.38
CA PRO A 36 -4.30 -1.74 -12.89
C PRO A 36 -4.43 -1.80 -14.41
N ASN A 37 -5.66 -1.80 -14.89
CA ASN A 37 -5.99 -1.50 -16.29
C ASN A 37 -5.96 0.02 -16.51
N GLU A 38 -4.79 0.65 -16.40
CA GLU A 38 -4.63 2.04 -16.83
C GLU A 38 -4.33 2.03 -18.33
N GLY A 39 -5.07 2.88 -19.08
CA GLY A 39 -5.31 2.77 -20.51
C GLY A 39 -4.06 2.72 -21.43
N ASP A 40 -4.30 2.81 -22.73
CA ASP A 40 -3.21 2.82 -23.71
C ASP A 40 -2.24 3.99 -23.51
N ILE A 41 -1.10 3.92 -24.21
CA ILE A 41 -0.03 4.90 -24.10
C ILE A 41 -0.52 6.33 -24.36
N ASP A 42 -1.46 6.51 -25.28
CA ASP A 42 -1.98 7.83 -25.67
C ASP A 42 -2.87 8.41 -24.58
N GLY A 43 -3.75 7.59 -23.98
CA GLY A 43 -4.56 7.99 -22.83
C GLY A 43 -3.70 8.41 -21.64
N ARG A 44 -2.59 7.71 -21.38
CA ARG A 44 -1.64 8.06 -20.32
C ARG A 44 -0.92 9.36 -20.60
N LEU A 45 -0.39 9.52 -21.81
CA LEU A 45 0.25 10.77 -22.23
C LEU A 45 -0.71 11.95 -22.07
N TYR A 46 -1.99 11.76 -22.39
CA TYR A 46 -3.00 12.76 -22.18
C TYR A 46 -3.15 13.14 -20.70
N TRP A 47 -3.34 12.15 -19.81
CA TRP A 47 -3.51 12.42 -18.38
C TRP A 47 -2.25 13.00 -17.74
N GLU A 48 -1.08 12.47 -18.03
CA GLU A 48 0.21 13.02 -17.59
C GLU A 48 0.34 14.51 -17.94
N ASN A 49 0.14 14.86 -19.21
CA ASN A 49 0.26 16.24 -19.66
C ASN A 49 -0.83 17.15 -19.09
N LEU A 50 -2.07 16.66 -19.00
CA LEU A 50 -3.18 17.40 -18.39
C LEU A 50 -2.87 17.76 -16.93
N ARG A 51 -2.40 16.77 -16.15
CA ARG A 51 -2.12 16.91 -14.72
C ARG A 51 -0.89 17.79 -14.48
N ARG A 52 0.15 17.67 -15.31
CA ARG A 52 1.31 18.59 -15.34
C ARG A 52 0.94 20.03 -15.64
N GLY A 53 -0.01 20.24 -16.55
CA GLY A 53 -0.55 21.57 -16.84
C GLY A 53 -1.41 22.15 -15.71
N GLN A 54 -2.16 21.30 -14.99
CA GLN A 54 -3.03 21.71 -13.88
C GLN A 54 -2.24 22.09 -12.62
N TRP A 55 -1.17 21.37 -12.29
CA TRP A 55 -0.36 21.61 -11.09
C TRP A 55 1.13 21.74 -11.41
N PRO A 56 1.56 22.81 -12.11
CA PRO A 56 2.94 22.96 -12.57
C PRO A 56 3.99 23.06 -11.45
N ASN A 57 3.56 23.25 -10.19
CA ASN A 57 4.44 23.31 -9.02
C ASN A 57 4.63 21.95 -8.33
N ALA A 58 3.88 20.92 -8.72
CA ALA A 58 4.12 19.57 -8.23
C ALA A 58 5.42 19.03 -8.82
N GLU A 59 6.16 18.27 -8.01
CA GLU A 59 7.34 17.56 -8.45
C GLU A 59 6.92 16.20 -8.99
N TYR A 60 7.31 15.87 -10.22
CA TYR A 60 6.87 14.66 -10.90
C TYR A 60 7.97 13.61 -10.98
N HIS A 61 7.64 12.39 -10.58
CA HIS A 61 8.61 11.32 -10.37
C HIS A 61 8.60 10.32 -11.52
N THR A 62 9.57 10.36 -12.42
CA THR A 62 9.69 9.38 -13.51
C THR A 62 10.33 8.07 -13.07
N THR A 63 10.48 7.86 -11.77
CA THR A 63 10.92 6.58 -11.21
C THR A 63 9.96 5.51 -11.70
N TRP A 64 10.56 4.47 -12.30
CA TRP A 64 9.92 3.29 -12.86
C TRP A 64 9.27 3.52 -14.24
N PRO A 65 10.03 4.01 -15.24
CA PRO A 65 9.52 4.18 -16.58
C PRO A 65 9.25 2.81 -17.21
N VAL A 66 7.99 2.51 -17.52
CA VAL A 66 7.60 1.21 -18.10
C VAL A 66 8.06 1.09 -19.55
N TYR A 67 8.12 2.23 -20.25
CA TYR A 67 8.46 2.26 -21.65
C TYR A 67 9.82 2.91 -21.85
N PRO A 68 10.82 2.17 -22.36
CA PRO A 68 12.10 2.74 -22.76
C PRO A 68 11.95 3.90 -23.75
N LEU A 69 10.85 3.91 -24.53
CA LEU A 69 10.54 4.95 -25.51
C LEU A 69 9.86 6.19 -24.89
N TYR A 70 9.36 6.11 -23.66
CA TYR A 70 8.64 7.19 -22.97
C TYR A 70 9.13 7.35 -21.52
N PRO A 71 10.39 7.76 -21.32
CA PRO A 71 11.03 7.83 -19.99
C PRO A 71 10.42 8.88 -19.05
N TYR A 72 9.47 9.68 -19.53
CA TYR A 72 8.81 10.75 -18.80
C TYR A 72 7.42 10.36 -18.27
N LEU A 73 6.93 9.17 -18.62
CA LEU A 73 5.72 8.62 -18.00
C LEU A 73 6.08 8.15 -16.60
N SER A 74 5.48 8.80 -15.61
CA SER A 74 5.68 8.47 -14.21
C SER A 74 4.66 7.42 -13.76
N SER A 75 5.12 6.55 -12.87
CA SER A 75 4.44 5.38 -12.36
C SER A 75 4.27 4.23 -13.35
N THR A 76 4.65 3.09 -12.84
CA THR A 76 4.43 1.79 -13.45
C THR A 76 2.94 1.51 -13.62
N PHE A 77 2.59 0.62 -14.55
CA PHE A 77 1.32 -0.13 -14.58
C PHE A 77 1.15 -0.99 -13.32
N LYS A 78 1.64 -0.53 -12.19
CA LYS A 78 1.69 -1.24 -10.94
C LYS A 78 0.80 -0.61 -9.91
N PHE A 79 0.49 0.69 -9.93
CA PHE A 79 -0.23 1.26 -8.78
C PHE A 79 -1.29 2.29 -9.15
N ASN A 80 -2.37 2.34 -8.36
CA ASN A 80 -3.15 3.56 -8.18
C ASN A 80 -2.71 4.29 -6.89
N CYS A 81 -3.42 5.35 -6.48
CA CYS A 81 -3.12 6.09 -5.24
C CYS A 81 -3.02 5.19 -4.00
N HIS A 82 -4.01 4.32 -3.80
CA HIS A 82 -4.06 3.40 -2.65
C HIS A 82 -2.97 2.34 -2.72
N GLY A 83 -2.83 1.67 -3.85
CA GLY A 83 -1.79 0.66 -4.07
C GLY A 83 -0.38 1.22 -3.90
N TYR A 84 -0.15 2.45 -4.36
CA TYR A 84 1.12 3.12 -4.20
C TYR A 84 1.39 3.45 -2.72
N ALA A 85 0.44 4.07 -2.03
CA ALA A 85 0.60 4.44 -0.63
C ALA A 85 0.87 3.22 0.24
N TRP A 86 0.14 2.13 -0.01
CA TRP A 86 0.36 0.85 0.65
C TRP A 86 1.74 0.25 0.34
N HIS A 87 2.12 0.21 -0.94
CA HIS A 87 3.40 -0.35 -1.39
C HIS A 87 4.57 0.34 -0.70
N MET A 88 4.62 1.66 -0.80
CA MET A 88 5.71 2.46 -0.25
C MET A 88 5.83 2.32 1.26
N PHE A 89 4.70 2.19 1.94
CA PHE A 89 4.67 1.99 3.37
C PHE A 89 5.19 0.61 3.78
N TRP A 90 4.88 -0.42 2.99
CA TRP A 90 5.23 -1.79 3.33
C TRP A 90 6.67 -2.14 2.96
N PHE A 91 7.04 -1.85 1.72
CA PHE A 91 8.29 -2.27 1.11
C PHE A 91 9.36 -1.16 1.09
N GLY A 92 8.98 0.09 1.36
CA GLY A 92 9.89 1.23 1.25
C GLY A 92 10.11 1.68 -0.19
N GLU A 93 11.07 2.61 -0.38
CA GLU A 93 11.36 3.17 -1.71
C GLU A 93 12.17 2.23 -2.61
N ASP A 94 12.89 1.26 -2.03
CA ASP A 94 13.92 0.46 -2.72
C ASP A 94 13.46 -0.92 -3.19
N ASP A 95 12.31 -1.42 -2.71
CA ASP A 95 11.78 -2.70 -3.18
C ASP A 95 10.88 -2.46 -4.39
N GLU A 96 11.43 -2.77 -5.57
CA GLU A 96 10.66 -2.92 -6.79
C GLU A 96 9.69 -4.09 -6.59
N LEU A 97 8.40 -3.82 -6.36
CA LEU A 97 7.41 -4.87 -6.57
C LEU A 97 7.50 -5.28 -8.04
N ASP A 98 7.83 -6.53 -8.31
CA ASP A 98 7.61 -7.13 -9.62
C ASP A 98 6.10 -7.18 -9.97
N GLU A 99 5.23 -7.12 -8.96
CA GLU A 99 3.79 -7.33 -9.11
C GLU A 99 2.95 -6.05 -8.97
N PRO A 100 2.03 -5.79 -9.92
CA PRO A 100 1.21 -4.59 -9.94
C PRO A 100 0.03 -4.65 -8.95
N VAL A 101 -0.10 -3.69 -8.03
CA VAL A 101 -1.15 -3.58 -7.01
C VAL A 101 -2.09 -2.37 -7.24
N LYS A 102 -3.33 -2.63 -7.65
CA LYS A 102 -4.43 -1.64 -7.58
C LYS A 102 -5.45 -2.04 -6.52
N MET A 103 -5.77 -1.08 -5.65
CA MET A 103 -6.77 -1.25 -4.60
C MET A 103 -7.95 -0.32 -4.81
N THR A 104 -9.17 -0.85 -4.68
CA THR A 104 -10.39 -0.08 -4.50
C THR A 104 -10.43 0.56 -3.11
N LEU A 105 -11.39 1.46 -2.89
CA LEU A 105 -11.65 2.02 -1.56
C LEU A 105 -11.89 0.91 -0.52
N ALA A 106 -12.78 -0.05 -0.82
CA ALA A 106 -13.13 -1.11 0.12
C ALA A 106 -11.93 -2.05 0.41
N GLU A 107 -11.13 -2.36 -0.61
CA GLU A 107 -9.88 -3.11 -0.43
C GLU A 107 -8.89 -2.32 0.42
N ALA A 108 -8.83 -1.00 0.22
CA ALA A 108 -7.95 -0.12 0.96
C ALA A 108 -8.38 0.08 2.42
N GLU A 109 -9.69 0.12 2.71
CA GLU A 109 -10.25 0.19 4.06
C GLU A 109 -9.87 -1.03 4.91
N ASN A 110 -9.88 -2.22 4.31
CA ASN A 110 -9.48 -3.45 4.99
C ASN A 110 -8.04 -3.41 5.53
N TYR A 111 -7.15 -2.58 4.97
CA TYR A 111 -5.81 -2.40 5.53
C TYR A 111 -5.84 -1.67 6.85
N PHE A 112 -6.64 -0.60 6.98
CA PHE A 112 -6.58 0.24 8.17
C PHE A 112 -7.23 -0.41 9.40
N ASP A 113 -8.08 -1.41 9.17
CA ASP A 113 -8.64 -2.27 10.23
C ASP A 113 -7.65 -3.35 10.71
N ASP A 114 -6.55 -3.58 10.00
CA ASP A 114 -5.51 -4.54 10.35
C ASP A 114 -4.60 -4.02 11.50
N PRO A 115 -4.12 -4.88 12.41
CA PRO A 115 -3.18 -4.48 13.47
C PRO A 115 -1.87 -3.87 12.96
N SER A 116 -1.57 -3.99 11.67
CA SER A 116 -0.39 -3.41 11.03
C SER A 116 -0.40 -1.89 10.95
N PHE A 117 -1.56 -1.26 11.12
CA PHE A 117 -1.72 0.20 11.06
C PHE A 117 -2.32 0.71 12.37
N MET A 118 -2.02 1.96 12.71
CA MET A 118 -2.76 2.68 13.74
C MET A 118 -3.04 4.10 13.27
N GLU A 119 -4.21 4.63 13.65
CA GLU A 119 -4.50 6.04 13.48
C GLU A 119 -3.55 6.85 14.38
N CYS A 120 -3.05 7.98 13.85
CA CYS A 120 -2.08 8.81 14.55
C CYS A 120 -2.29 10.30 14.29
N ALA A 121 -1.45 11.13 14.94
CA ALA A 121 -1.39 12.54 14.60
C ALA A 121 -0.70 12.74 13.24
N GLN A 122 -1.03 13.83 12.53
CA GLN A 122 -0.41 14.18 11.24
C GLN A 122 1.12 14.19 11.29
N SER A 123 1.72 14.62 12.40
CA SER A 123 3.17 14.71 12.57
C SER A 123 3.88 13.36 12.63
N GLU A 124 3.13 12.27 12.81
CA GLU A 124 3.65 10.90 12.90
C GLU A 124 3.21 10.05 11.71
N ALA A 125 2.47 10.65 10.77
CA ALA A 125 1.81 9.93 9.70
C ALA A 125 2.83 9.42 8.68
N ASP A 126 2.71 8.16 8.31
CA ASP A 126 3.36 7.61 7.11
C ASP A 126 2.39 7.63 5.92
N ILE A 127 1.09 7.48 6.17
CA ILE A 127 0.02 7.49 5.16
C ILE A 127 -1.05 8.52 5.52
N TRP A 128 -1.51 9.23 4.50
CA TRP A 128 -2.65 10.12 4.53
C TRP A 128 -3.83 9.47 3.82
N TRP A 129 -4.93 9.27 4.53
CA TRP A 129 -6.20 8.78 4.02
C TRP A 129 -7.14 9.96 3.80
N ILE A 130 -7.20 10.47 2.57
CA ILE A 130 -7.73 11.80 2.26
C ILE A 130 -9.18 11.70 1.78
N ASN A 131 -10.02 12.58 2.35
CA ASN A 131 -11.41 12.75 1.96
C ASN A 131 -12.21 11.42 2.02
N GLY A 132 -12.15 10.74 3.17
CA GLY A 132 -12.86 9.48 3.41
C GLY A 132 -12.40 8.35 2.48
N GLY A 133 -11.12 8.35 2.12
CA GLY A 133 -10.54 7.29 1.28
C GLY A 133 -10.67 7.48 -0.21
N SER A 134 -11.16 8.62 -0.69
CA SER A 134 -11.12 8.90 -2.13
C SER A 134 -9.69 9.01 -2.69
N HIS A 135 -8.70 9.22 -1.81
CA HIS A 135 -7.29 9.31 -2.17
C HIS A 135 -6.38 8.89 -1.03
N SER A 136 -5.27 8.23 -1.34
CA SER A 136 -4.19 7.95 -0.38
C SER A 136 -2.88 8.55 -0.86
N ALA A 137 -2.07 8.97 0.10
CA ALA A 137 -0.73 9.45 -0.16
C ALA A 137 0.25 9.03 0.92
N VAL A 138 1.51 8.91 0.55
CA VAL A 138 2.63 8.72 1.48
C VAL A 138 3.04 10.09 2.00
N ALA A 139 3.25 10.20 3.30
CA ALA A 139 3.84 11.38 3.91
C ALA A 139 5.28 11.57 3.43
N THR A 140 5.79 12.79 3.50
CA THR A 140 7.21 13.08 3.29
C THR A 140 7.79 13.67 4.57
N ASP A 141 9.13 13.76 4.64
CA ASP A 141 9.83 14.46 5.73
C ASP A 141 9.36 15.91 5.90
N ASN A 142 8.76 16.50 4.87
CA ASN A 142 8.11 17.79 4.95
C ASN A 142 6.57 17.62 5.02
N PRO A 143 5.92 17.89 6.17
CA PRO A 143 4.48 17.67 6.34
C PRO A 143 3.59 18.57 5.46
N ALA A 144 4.17 19.54 4.75
CA ALA A 144 3.46 20.32 3.73
C ALA A 144 3.32 19.59 2.39
N PHE A 145 4.08 18.51 2.18
CA PHE A 145 4.14 17.74 0.94
C PHE A 145 3.85 16.27 1.20
N LEU A 146 3.20 15.66 0.21
CA LEU A 146 2.84 14.25 0.18
C LEU A 146 3.14 13.69 -1.20
N LYS A 147 3.44 12.40 -1.26
CA LYS A 147 3.79 11.68 -2.49
C LYS A 147 2.66 10.73 -2.84
N SER A 148 2.06 10.88 -4.02
CA SER A 148 0.95 10.02 -4.41
C SER A 148 0.79 9.86 -5.92
N LYS A 149 0.16 8.74 -6.30
CA LYS A 149 -0.15 8.37 -7.68
C LYS A 149 -1.57 8.83 -8.04
N TRP A 150 -1.74 9.53 -9.16
CA TRP A 150 -2.99 10.21 -9.52
C TRP A 150 -3.87 9.45 -10.53
N ALA A 151 -4.39 8.28 -10.15
CA ALA A 151 -5.15 7.41 -11.06
C ALA A 151 -4.34 7.21 -12.36
N ASP A 152 -4.91 7.43 -13.55
CA ASP A 152 -4.22 7.34 -14.84
C ASP A 152 -3.12 8.41 -15.05
N GLY A 153 -2.98 9.36 -14.12
CA GLY A 153 -2.00 10.44 -14.14
C GLY A 153 -0.69 10.10 -13.43
N PRO A 154 0.14 11.11 -13.15
CA PRO A 154 1.50 10.91 -12.67
C PRO A 154 1.61 10.41 -11.22
N LEU A 155 2.82 9.95 -10.88
CA LEU A 155 3.32 9.97 -9.51
C LEU A 155 3.95 11.33 -9.23
N ALA A 156 3.50 12.00 -8.17
CA ALA A 156 3.96 13.34 -7.84
C ALA A 156 4.19 13.53 -6.33
N THR A 157 5.18 14.35 -5.98
CA THR A 157 5.25 15.02 -4.68
C THR A 157 4.58 16.38 -4.81
N HIS A 158 3.60 16.66 -3.97
CA HIS A 158 2.75 17.84 -4.11
C HIS A 158 2.16 18.28 -2.77
N ARG A 159 1.64 19.50 -2.69
CA ARG A 159 0.79 19.90 -1.56
C ARG A 159 -0.57 19.25 -1.68
N ILE A 160 -1.30 19.10 -0.58
CA ILE A 160 -2.66 18.51 -0.62
C ILE A 160 -3.61 19.24 -1.58
N ALA A 161 -3.50 20.57 -1.68
CA ALA A 161 -4.28 21.39 -2.60
C ALA A 161 -3.88 21.23 -4.08
N GLU A 162 -2.73 20.60 -4.34
CA GLU A 162 -2.15 20.42 -5.66
C GLU A 162 -2.36 18.99 -6.15
N SER A 163 -3.60 18.50 -6.09
CA SER A 163 -3.95 17.15 -6.52
C SER A 163 -5.30 17.14 -7.25
N PRO A 164 -5.57 16.13 -8.09
CA PRO A 164 -6.86 15.99 -8.77
C PRO A 164 -8.00 15.58 -7.83
N TYR A 165 -7.68 15.24 -6.59
CA TYR A 165 -8.64 14.83 -5.58
C TYR A 165 -9.00 16.03 -4.70
N PRO A 166 -10.28 16.20 -4.31
CA PRO A 166 -10.70 17.32 -3.48
C PRO A 166 -9.91 17.38 -2.17
N PRO A 167 -9.24 18.50 -1.84
CA PRO A 167 -8.48 18.64 -0.60
C PRO A 167 -9.45 18.88 0.57
N ASN A 168 -10.17 17.85 0.98
CA ASN A 168 -11.07 17.96 2.14
C ASN A 168 -10.39 17.39 3.39
N MET A 169 -9.66 18.27 4.08
CA MET A 169 -8.98 17.94 5.33
C MET A 169 -9.92 17.49 6.46
N SER A 170 -11.22 17.85 6.39
CA SER A 170 -12.18 17.49 7.44
C SER A 170 -12.49 16.01 7.50
N TYR A 171 -12.15 15.26 6.45
CA TYR A 171 -12.28 13.81 6.36
C TYR A 171 -10.93 13.15 6.05
N THR A 172 -9.84 13.77 6.49
CA THR A 172 -8.51 13.18 6.38
C THR A 172 -8.16 12.46 7.68
N THR A 173 -7.83 11.17 7.56
CA THR A 173 -7.29 10.36 8.65
C THR A 173 -5.81 10.08 8.38
N PHE A 174 -5.01 9.96 9.43
CA PHE A 174 -3.57 9.72 9.32
C PHE A 174 -3.23 8.37 9.93
N TYR A 175 -2.35 7.63 9.27
CA TYR A 175 -1.94 6.32 9.72
C TYR A 175 -0.43 6.18 9.75
N LYS A 176 0.06 5.43 10.72
CA LYS A 176 1.46 5.03 10.84
C LYS A 176 1.62 3.53 10.98
N LYS A 177 2.83 3.04 10.69
CA LYS A 177 3.18 1.63 10.86
C LYS A 177 3.13 1.24 12.32
N CYS A 178 2.30 0.23 12.58
CA CYS A 178 2.02 -0.26 13.92
C CYS A 178 2.52 -1.69 14.14
N SER A 179 2.82 -2.45 13.07
CA SER A 179 3.38 -3.79 13.17
C SER A 179 4.90 -3.86 13.03
N TYR A 180 5.53 -4.73 13.81
CA TYR A 180 6.89 -5.20 13.61
C TYR A 180 6.93 -6.73 13.47
N LYS A 181 7.50 -7.21 12.36
CA LYS A 181 7.68 -8.65 12.10
C LYS A 181 9.09 -9.08 12.50
N ILE A 182 9.16 -10.05 13.40
CA ILE A 182 10.39 -10.66 13.89
C ILE A 182 10.63 -11.97 13.14
N THR A 183 11.75 -12.02 12.41
CA THR A 183 12.21 -13.24 11.71
C THR A 183 13.58 -13.73 12.16
N ASN A 184 14.18 -13.10 13.16
CA ASN A 184 15.56 -13.33 13.55
C ASN A 184 15.69 -14.20 14.80
N THR A 185 16.93 -14.64 15.06
CA THR A 185 17.35 -15.19 16.34
C THR A 185 17.93 -14.07 17.20
N TYR A 186 17.43 -13.89 18.42
CA TYR A 186 18.01 -12.95 19.38
C TYR A 186 18.99 -13.66 20.31
N ASP A 187 20.20 -13.12 20.41
CA ASP A 187 21.29 -13.59 21.25
C ASP A 187 21.64 -12.63 22.41
N THR A 188 20.87 -11.55 22.53
CA THR A 188 21.01 -10.50 23.54
C THR A 188 19.64 -10.01 23.98
N ASP A 189 19.55 -9.56 25.23
CA ASP A 189 18.31 -9.05 25.80
C ASP A 189 17.77 -7.88 24.97
N ILE A 190 16.46 -7.89 24.73
CA ILE A 190 15.82 -6.89 23.88
C ILE A 190 14.42 -6.54 24.40
N THR A 191 14.14 -5.24 24.46
CA THR A 191 12.81 -4.71 24.69
C THR A 191 12.27 -4.14 23.38
N LEU A 192 11.09 -4.60 22.98
CA LEU A 192 10.40 -4.16 21.78
C LEU A 192 9.12 -3.44 22.20
N ASN A 193 8.96 -2.22 21.72
CA ASN A 193 7.74 -1.43 21.90
C ASN A 193 7.16 -1.14 20.50
N PHE A 194 6.17 -1.93 20.12
CA PHE A 194 5.40 -1.75 18.90
C PHE A 194 3.96 -2.13 19.17
N CYS A 195 3.01 -1.39 18.59
CA CYS A 195 1.62 -1.66 18.88
C CYS A 195 1.14 -3.03 18.36
N ALA A 196 1.80 -3.65 17.38
CA ALA A 196 1.58 -5.04 17.00
C ALA A 196 2.90 -5.78 16.72
N ILE A 197 3.04 -7.00 17.21
CA ILE A 197 4.26 -7.81 17.03
C ILE A 197 3.92 -9.13 16.34
N HIS A 198 4.66 -9.48 15.29
CA HIS A 198 4.52 -10.77 14.60
C HIS A 198 5.81 -11.58 14.71
N LEU A 199 5.83 -12.60 15.56
CA LEU A 199 6.91 -13.58 15.67
C LEU A 199 6.74 -14.65 14.58
N HIS A 200 7.63 -14.67 13.58
CA HIS A 200 7.58 -15.62 12.47
C HIS A 200 8.92 -16.32 12.26
N ASN A 201 8.98 -17.64 12.43
CA ASN A 201 10.22 -18.42 12.27
C ASN A 201 11.42 -17.82 13.03
N SER A 202 11.17 -17.38 14.27
CA SER A 202 12.13 -16.66 15.11
C SER A 202 12.55 -17.50 16.32
N SER A 203 13.63 -17.08 16.98
CA SER A 203 14.06 -17.76 18.21
C SER A 203 14.77 -16.82 19.19
N VAL A 204 14.78 -17.20 20.45
CA VAL A 204 15.50 -16.51 21.52
C VAL A 204 16.52 -17.49 22.10
N LEU A 205 17.80 -17.12 22.16
CA LEU A 205 18.86 -18.00 22.67
C LEU A 205 18.83 -18.15 24.19
N ASN A 206 19.69 -19.02 24.71
CA ASN A 206 19.77 -19.31 26.14
C ASN A 206 20.08 -18.05 26.95
N TYR A 207 19.38 -17.87 28.07
CA TYR A 207 19.56 -16.74 29.00
C TYR A 207 19.42 -15.37 28.35
N VAL A 208 18.57 -15.27 27.32
CA VAL A 208 18.15 -14.01 26.71
C VAL A 208 16.74 -13.70 27.14
N ASP A 209 16.52 -12.47 27.58
CA ASP A 209 15.22 -11.93 27.92
C ASP A 209 14.66 -11.12 26.75
N LEU A 210 13.50 -11.53 26.23
CA LEU A 210 12.74 -10.80 25.23
C LEU A 210 11.52 -10.18 25.91
N GLU A 211 11.51 -8.86 25.99
CA GLU A 211 10.41 -8.06 26.53
C GLU A 211 9.64 -7.41 25.40
N ILE A 212 8.32 -7.59 25.38
CA ILE A 212 7.45 -7.09 24.32
C ILE A 212 6.32 -6.28 24.96
N GLU A 213 6.30 -4.98 24.69
CA GLU A 213 5.21 -4.05 24.97
C GLU A 213 4.37 -3.86 23.70
N TYR A 214 3.05 -4.02 23.80
CA TYR A 214 2.14 -3.95 22.65
C TYR A 214 0.75 -3.43 23.00
N GLU A 215 0.07 -2.80 22.03
CA GLU A 215 -1.27 -2.21 22.18
C GLU A 215 -2.36 -3.07 21.54
N LYS A 216 -2.12 -3.55 20.31
CA LYS A 216 -3.11 -4.28 19.50
C LYS A 216 -2.98 -5.79 19.61
N GLY A 217 -1.76 -6.33 19.61
CA GLY A 217 -1.58 -7.76 19.80
C GLY A 217 -0.21 -8.33 19.49
N VAL A 218 -0.09 -9.64 19.75
CA VAL A 218 1.04 -10.48 19.34
C VAL A 218 0.53 -11.65 18.50
N LEU A 219 1.11 -11.81 17.31
CA LEU A 219 0.90 -12.95 16.42
C LEU A 219 2.15 -13.84 16.45
N ILE A 220 1.97 -15.15 16.64
CA ILE A 220 3.04 -16.14 16.52
C ILE A 220 2.66 -17.10 15.41
N ASP A 221 3.46 -17.14 14.36
CA ASP A 221 3.29 -18.03 13.21
C ASP A 221 4.60 -18.77 12.89
N GLY A 222 4.50 -19.95 12.28
CA GLY A 222 5.64 -20.83 12.04
C GLY A 222 6.26 -21.35 13.33
N THR A 223 7.60 -21.45 13.35
CA THR A 223 8.32 -21.96 14.52
C THR A 223 8.85 -20.80 15.36
N PHE A 224 8.40 -20.70 16.61
CA PHE A 224 9.06 -19.88 17.63
C PHE A 224 9.73 -20.81 18.66
N SER A 225 11.01 -20.62 18.92
CA SER A 225 11.74 -21.45 19.89
C SER A 225 12.55 -20.63 20.88
N THR A 226 12.68 -21.15 22.10
CA THR A 226 13.40 -20.51 23.20
C THR A 226 14.50 -21.42 23.70
N GLY A 227 15.67 -20.84 23.97
CA GLY A 227 16.78 -21.49 24.62
C GLY A 227 16.50 -21.80 26.09
N THR A 228 17.40 -22.55 26.70
CA THR A 228 17.39 -22.81 28.15
C THR A 228 17.58 -21.50 28.90
N GLY A 229 16.68 -21.21 29.85
CA GLY A 229 16.75 -20.01 30.67
C GLY A 229 16.43 -18.71 29.93
N ALA A 230 15.92 -18.77 28.70
CA ALA A 230 15.33 -17.61 28.06
C ALA A 230 14.03 -17.22 28.74
N THR A 231 13.76 -15.92 28.87
CA THR A 231 12.48 -15.43 29.39
C THR A 231 11.78 -14.59 28.34
N LEU A 232 10.46 -14.73 28.27
CA LEU A 232 9.62 -13.99 27.35
C LEU A 232 8.56 -13.25 28.14
N TYR A 233 8.60 -11.93 28.07
CA TYR A 233 7.66 -11.06 28.75
C TYR A 233 6.77 -10.36 27.73
N PHE A 234 5.47 -10.38 28.00
CA PHE A 234 4.45 -9.74 27.18
C PHE A 234 3.66 -8.78 28.04
N TYR A 235 3.74 -7.50 27.72
CA TYR A 235 3.11 -6.40 28.42
C TYR A 235 2.07 -5.75 27.49
N PRO A 236 0.77 -6.07 27.66
CA PRO A 236 -0.27 -5.32 26.96
C PRO A 236 -0.42 -3.93 27.59
N ASP A 237 -0.53 -2.91 26.74
CA ASP A 237 -0.89 -1.53 27.13
C ASP A 237 -2.40 -1.35 27.40
#